data_AF-E3ZPA3-F1
#
_entry.id   AF-E3ZPA3-F1
#
_cell.length_a   1.000
_cell.length_b   1.000
_cell.length_c   1.000
_cell.angle_alpha   90.00
_cell.angle_beta   90.00
_cell.angle_gamma   90.00
#
_symmetry.space_group_name_H-M   'P 1'
#
loop_
_entity.id
_entity.type
_entity.pdbx_description
1 polymer ?
#
loop_
_entity_poly.entity_id
_entity_poly.type
_entity_poly.pdbx_seq_one_letter_code
_entity_poly.pdbx_strand_id
1 'polypeptide(L)'
;MTRIDIAEVNHFSHELKIANQQAKTQITAIQNAITTYLQDDSLSGEAISASKGYYAATYLPLCASIKQALQVSEESLRKYITDFHSQVDSSPSAKIDADGLYELDQKINRLENKFEQIQLELSSMTAVSRQGEINTLQSQIFANYKKEQLLEKFLDFERGHSTFFQELSDLAQAINRGVRDIQSNISFNSQTGVYKVDKL
;
A
#
# COMPACT_ATOMS: atom_id res chain seq x y z
N MET A 1 -12.29 -11.72 -0.99
CA MET A 1 -12.46 -11.23 -2.37
C MET A 1 -11.24 -10.41 -2.68
N THR A 2 -10.37 -10.92 -3.54
CA THR A 2 -9.10 -10.25 -3.86
C THR A 2 -9.24 -9.67 -5.26
N ARG A 3 -9.34 -8.34 -5.32
CA ARG A 3 -9.58 -7.58 -6.55
C ARG A 3 -8.61 -6.42 -6.61
N ILE A 4 -8.16 -6.09 -7.81
CA ILE A 4 -7.30 -4.93 -8.03
C ILE A 4 -7.63 -4.26 -9.37
N ASP A 5 -7.65 -2.93 -9.33
CA ASP A 5 -7.57 -2.07 -10.50
C ASP A 5 -6.28 -1.24 -10.38
N ILE A 6 -5.26 -1.57 -11.18
CA ILE A 6 -3.96 -0.92 -11.05
C ILE A 6 -4.00 0.56 -11.44
N ALA A 7 -5.00 1.00 -12.22
CA ALA A 7 -5.17 2.41 -12.54
C ALA A 7 -5.63 3.21 -11.31
N GLU A 8 -6.51 2.63 -10.49
CA GLU A 8 -6.94 3.24 -9.22
C GLU A 8 -5.77 3.33 -8.23
N VAL A 9 -4.94 2.27 -8.14
CA VAL A 9 -3.76 2.26 -7.27
C VAL A 9 -2.72 3.30 -7.70
N ASN A 10 -2.48 3.44 -9.01
CA ASN A 10 -1.62 4.49 -9.55
C ASN A 10 -2.16 5.89 -9.27
N HIS A 11 -3.46 6.11 -9.44
CA HIS A 11 -4.10 7.38 -9.12
C HIS A 11 -3.95 7.71 -7.63
N PHE A 12 -4.23 6.75 -6.74
CA PHE A 12 -4.02 6.91 -5.31
C PHE A 12 -2.56 7.23 -4.98
N SER A 13 -1.59 6.58 -5.63
CA SER A 13 -0.16 6.89 -5.43
C SER A 13 0.21 8.32 -5.82
N HIS A 14 -0.44 8.88 -6.83
CA HIS A 14 -0.24 10.27 -7.22
C HIS A 14 -0.79 11.24 -6.16
N GLU A 15 -2.04 11.02 -5.74
CA GLU A 15 -2.70 11.83 -4.71
C GLU A 15 -1.94 11.77 -3.38
N LEU A 16 -1.51 10.56 -2.97
CA LEU A 16 -0.69 10.35 -1.77
C LEU A 16 0.59 11.18 -1.81
N LYS A 17 1.28 11.20 -2.95
CA LYS A 17 2.52 11.98 -3.12
C LYS A 17 2.26 13.48 -2.95
N ILE A 18 1.18 14.00 -3.52
CA ILE A 18 0.81 15.42 -3.38
C ILE A 18 0.50 15.74 -1.92
N ALA A 19 -0.34 14.92 -1.27
CA ALA A 19 -0.69 15.10 0.14
C ALA A 19 0.55 15.04 1.04
N ASN A 20 1.45 14.10 0.81
CA ASN A 20 2.67 13.95 1.58
C ASN A 20 3.65 15.10 1.38
N GLN A 21 3.73 15.68 0.18
CA GLN A 21 4.53 16.89 -0.05
C GLN A 21 4.00 18.09 0.74
N GLN A 22 2.68 18.28 0.76
CA GLN A 22 2.05 19.33 1.56
C GLN A 22 2.29 19.12 3.06
N ALA A 23 2.09 17.89 3.56
CA ALA A 23 2.34 17.54 4.96
C ALA A 23 3.82 17.72 5.34
N LYS A 24 4.77 17.27 4.51
CA LYS A 24 6.22 17.46 4.72
C LYS A 24 6.58 18.95 4.84
N THR A 25 5.94 19.81 4.06
CA THR A 25 6.14 21.26 4.13
C THR A 25 5.70 21.83 5.47
N GLN A 26 4.49 21.47 5.93
CA GLN A 26 3.94 21.91 7.21
C GLN A 26 4.77 21.41 8.40
N ILE A 27 5.12 20.12 8.42
CA ILE A 27 5.94 19.53 9.49
C ILE A 27 7.34 20.16 9.52
N THR A 28 7.92 20.47 8.36
CA THR A 28 9.22 21.16 8.30
C THR A 28 9.12 22.59 8.84
N ALA A 29 8.02 23.30 8.59
CA ALA A 29 7.79 24.62 9.18
C ALA A 29 7.70 24.56 10.72
N ILE A 30 7.01 23.55 11.27
CA ILE A 30 6.95 23.30 12.72
C ILE A 30 8.34 23.01 13.28
N GLN A 31 9.08 22.09 12.64
CA GLN A 31 10.44 21.73 13.03
C GLN A 31 11.36 22.96 13.05
N ASN A 32 11.25 23.85 12.05
CA ASN A 32 12.02 25.08 11.97
C ASN A 32 11.64 26.06 13.09
N ALA A 33 10.35 26.27 13.35
CA ALA A 33 9.89 27.14 14.43
C ALA A 33 10.39 26.67 15.80
N ILE A 34 10.35 25.35 16.05
CA ILE A 34 10.92 24.77 17.27
C ILE A 34 12.43 25.00 17.32
N THR A 35 13.15 24.73 16.23
CA THR A 35 14.61 24.91 16.17
C THR A 35 15.01 26.35 16.46
N THR A 36 14.32 27.33 15.85
CA THR A 36 14.52 28.75 16.13
C THR A 36 14.26 29.08 17.60
N TYR A 37 13.17 28.56 18.19
CA TYR A 37 12.87 28.75 19.60
C TYR A 37 13.96 28.17 20.52
N LEU A 38 14.48 26.98 20.20
CA LEU A 38 15.56 26.36 20.98
C LEU A 38 16.85 27.19 20.93
N GLN A 39 17.15 27.76 19.76
CA GLN A 39 18.36 28.56 19.50
C GLN A 39 18.26 30.03 19.95
N ASP A 40 17.09 30.49 20.40
CA ASP A 40 16.91 31.87 20.84
C ASP A 40 17.49 32.11 22.24
N ASP A 41 18.71 32.63 22.30
CA ASP A 41 19.43 32.93 23.55
C ASP A 41 18.92 34.20 24.26
N SER A 42 18.03 34.98 23.63
CA SER A 42 17.43 36.16 24.28
C SER A 42 16.41 35.78 25.37
N LEU A 43 15.84 34.58 25.26
CA LEU A 43 14.90 34.01 26.23
C LEU A 43 15.67 33.22 27.28
N SER A 44 15.51 33.59 28.55
CA SER A 44 16.21 32.97 29.68
C SER A 44 15.29 32.74 30.89
N GLY A 45 15.78 31.96 31.86
CA GLY A 45 15.03 31.57 33.06
C GLY A 45 14.65 30.09 33.06
N GLU A 46 14.42 29.55 34.26
CA GLU A 46 14.19 28.12 34.48
C GLU A 46 12.99 27.56 33.70
N ALA A 47 11.90 28.33 33.63
CA ALA A 47 10.71 27.98 32.85
C ALA A 47 11.00 27.88 31.34
N ILE A 48 11.84 28.77 30.80
CA ILE A 48 12.25 28.75 29.39
C ILE A 48 13.14 27.53 29.13
N SER A 49 14.13 27.28 30.01
CA SER A 49 15.00 26.11 29.88
C SER A 49 14.21 24.80 29.92
N ALA A 50 13.23 24.67 30.82
CA ALA A 50 12.35 23.50 30.89
C ALA A 50 11.51 23.33 29.62
N SER A 51 10.92 24.41 29.11
CA SER A 51 10.15 24.41 27.87
C SER A 51 11.02 23.99 26.66
N LYS A 52 12.21 24.57 26.50
CA LYS A 52 13.15 24.19 25.44
C LYS A 52 13.50 22.70 25.53
N GLY A 53 13.80 22.19 26.73
CA GLY A 53 14.06 20.77 26.95
C GLY A 53 12.89 19.88 26.52
N TYR A 54 11.66 20.27 26.86
CA TYR A 54 10.45 19.55 26.47
C TYR A 54 10.26 19.49 24.95
N TYR A 55 10.32 20.63 24.25
CA TYR A 55 10.17 20.65 22.78
C TYR A 55 11.25 19.87 22.06
N ALA A 56 12.50 19.94 22.54
CA ALA A 56 13.61 19.19 21.99
C ALA A 56 13.41 17.67 22.16
N ALA A 57 12.94 17.23 23.33
CA ALA A 57 12.78 15.82 23.66
C ALA A 57 11.54 15.17 23.01
N THR A 58 10.51 15.95 22.67
CA THR A 58 9.20 15.41 22.24
C THR A 58 8.86 15.74 20.79
N TYR A 59 8.76 17.03 20.45
CA TYR A 59 8.25 17.46 19.16
C TYR A 59 9.24 17.27 18.02
N LEU A 60 10.55 17.42 18.25
CA LEU A 60 11.55 17.19 17.20
C LEU A 60 11.57 15.71 16.74
N PRO A 61 11.64 14.70 17.66
CA PRO A 61 11.48 13.30 17.28
C PRO A 61 10.14 13.02 16.59
N LEU A 62 9.04 13.57 17.08
CA LEU A 62 7.72 13.38 16.47
C LEU A 62 7.68 13.90 15.02
N CYS A 63 8.23 15.09 14.76
CA CYS A 63 8.32 15.63 13.40
C CYS A 63 9.14 14.71 12.48
N ALA A 64 10.25 14.16 12.98
CA ALA A 64 11.08 13.21 12.23
C ALA A 64 10.32 11.93 11.91
N SER A 65 9.64 11.32 12.89
CA SER A 65 8.84 10.11 12.69
C SER A 65 7.70 10.32 11.70
N ILE A 66 6.98 11.45 11.77
CA ILE A 66 5.94 11.78 10.79
C ILE A 66 6.53 11.88 9.38
N LYS A 67 7.64 12.60 9.20
CA LYS A 67 8.31 12.70 7.89
C LYS A 67 8.76 11.34 7.36
N GLN A 68 9.25 10.46 8.23
CA GLN A 68 9.60 9.09 7.88
C GLN A 68 8.38 8.29 7.42
N ALA A 69 7.25 8.33 8.14
CA ALA A 69 6.03 7.64 7.72
C ALA A 69 5.50 8.12 6.36
N LEU A 70 5.57 9.43 6.09
CA LEU A 70 5.21 10.00 4.79
C LEU A 70 6.14 9.49 3.68
N GLN A 71 7.44 9.32 3.95
CA GLN A 71 8.37 8.77 2.97
C GLN A 71 8.13 7.26 2.74
N VAL A 72 8.04 6.47 3.81
CA VAL A 72 7.81 5.02 3.75
C VAL A 72 6.51 4.69 3.03
N SER A 73 5.45 5.48 3.24
CA SER A 73 4.18 5.28 2.52
C SER A 73 4.31 5.47 1.00
N GLU A 74 5.01 6.52 0.55
CA GLU A 74 5.29 6.74 -0.89
C GLU A 74 6.16 5.62 -1.47
N GLU A 75 7.23 5.25 -0.77
CA GLU A 75 8.18 4.25 -1.26
C GLU A 75 7.56 2.86 -1.33
N SER A 76 6.80 2.47 -0.30
CA SER A 76 6.08 1.21 -0.26
C SER A 76 5.09 1.15 -1.42
N LEU A 77 4.18 2.11 -1.55
CA LEU A 77 3.16 2.06 -2.60
C LEU A 77 3.77 2.03 -4.02
N ARG A 78 4.81 2.84 -4.26
CA ARG A 78 5.55 2.80 -5.53
C ARG A 78 6.17 1.42 -5.79
N LYS A 79 6.75 0.80 -4.77
CA LYS A 79 7.35 -0.53 -4.89
C LYS A 79 6.28 -1.60 -5.14
N TYR A 80 5.14 -1.54 -4.45
CA TYR A 80 4.00 -2.44 -4.69
C TYR A 80 3.54 -2.39 -6.14
N ILE A 81 3.37 -1.19 -6.72
CA ILE A 81 2.99 -1.00 -8.13
C ILE A 81 4.07 -1.57 -9.07
N THR A 82 5.34 -1.31 -8.79
CA THR A 82 6.46 -1.81 -9.61
C THR A 82 6.53 -3.34 -9.58
N ASP A 83 6.41 -3.92 -8.39
CA ASP A 83 6.43 -5.36 -8.18
C ASP A 83 5.22 -6.01 -8.86
N PHE A 84 4.02 -5.41 -8.77
CA PHE A 84 2.83 -5.85 -9.50
C PHE A 84 3.06 -5.89 -11.01
N HIS A 85 3.58 -4.81 -11.60
CA HIS A 85 3.84 -4.76 -13.04
C HIS A 85 4.87 -5.80 -13.52
N SER A 86 5.84 -6.12 -12.67
CA SER A 86 6.87 -7.10 -13.02
C SER A 86 6.44 -8.56 -12.81
N GLN A 87 5.59 -8.83 -11.82
CA GLN A 87 5.25 -10.18 -11.39
C GLN A 87 3.88 -10.64 -11.92
N VAL A 88 2.94 -9.72 -12.10
CA VAL A 88 1.54 -10.02 -12.43
C VAL A 88 1.20 -9.60 -13.86
N ASP A 89 1.12 -8.28 -14.10
CA ASP A 89 0.72 -7.71 -15.40
C ASP A 89 1.31 -6.30 -15.59
N SER A 90 2.09 -6.13 -16.67
CA SER A 90 2.69 -4.86 -17.05
C SER A 90 1.69 -3.83 -17.62
N SER A 91 0.43 -4.22 -17.86
CA SER A 91 -0.60 -3.33 -18.39
C SER A 91 -0.94 -2.21 -17.39
N PRO A 92 -0.98 -0.94 -17.83
CA PRO A 92 -1.36 0.18 -16.97
C PRO A 92 -2.85 0.19 -16.61
N SER A 93 -3.66 -0.67 -17.24
CA SER A 93 -5.10 -0.80 -17.03
C SER A 93 -5.50 -2.20 -16.59
N ALA A 94 -4.57 -2.97 -16.02
CA ALA A 94 -4.84 -4.30 -15.49
C ALA A 94 -5.96 -4.25 -14.44
N LYS A 95 -7.00 -5.05 -14.67
CA LYS A 95 -8.11 -5.27 -13.75
C LYS A 95 -8.25 -6.76 -13.50
N ILE A 96 -8.06 -7.16 -12.26
CA ILE A 96 -8.06 -8.57 -11.87
C ILE A 96 -9.12 -8.79 -10.80
N ASP A 97 -9.99 -9.76 -11.05
CA ASP A 97 -10.93 -10.29 -10.07
C ASP A 97 -10.59 -11.76 -9.87
N ALA A 98 -10.00 -12.09 -8.72
CA ALA A 98 -9.66 -13.46 -8.35
C ALA A 98 -10.87 -14.24 -7.82
N ASP A 99 -12.01 -13.58 -7.64
CA ASP A 99 -13.26 -14.31 -7.43
C ASP A 99 -13.59 -15.05 -8.74
N GLY A 100 -13.83 -16.36 -8.65
CA GLY A 100 -14.15 -17.15 -9.82
C GLY A 100 -13.04 -18.06 -10.35
N LEU A 101 -11.89 -18.19 -9.66
CA LEU A 101 -10.82 -19.09 -10.12
C LEU A 101 -11.32 -20.54 -10.22
N TYR A 102 -12.02 -21.02 -9.19
CA TYR A 102 -12.62 -22.35 -9.23
C TYR A 102 -13.65 -22.52 -10.36
N GLU A 103 -14.48 -21.51 -10.59
CA GLU A 103 -15.44 -21.48 -11.70
C GLU A 103 -14.74 -21.43 -13.06
N LEU A 104 -13.57 -20.79 -13.14
CA LEU A 104 -12.73 -20.75 -14.33
C LEU A 104 -12.15 -22.14 -14.64
N ASP A 105 -11.64 -22.85 -13.64
CA ASP A 105 -11.13 -24.22 -13.78
C ASP A 105 -12.24 -25.16 -14.25
N GLN A 106 -13.43 -25.05 -13.64
CA GLN A 106 -14.60 -25.83 -14.09
C GLN A 106 -14.95 -25.52 -15.55
N LYS A 107 -14.83 -24.27 -15.98
CA LYS A 107 -15.09 -23.87 -17.36
C LYS A 107 -14.04 -24.41 -18.33
N ILE A 108 -12.77 -24.41 -17.95
CA ILE A 108 -11.68 -25.01 -18.74
C ILE A 108 -11.97 -26.50 -18.92
N ASN A 109 -12.20 -27.24 -17.84
CA ASN A 109 -12.53 -28.67 -17.88
C ASN A 109 -13.73 -28.98 -18.80
N ARG A 110 -14.80 -28.17 -18.74
CA ARG A 110 -15.96 -28.34 -19.63
C ARG A 110 -15.62 -28.11 -21.11
N LEU A 111 -14.77 -27.12 -21.41
CA LEU A 111 -14.33 -26.83 -22.77
C LEU A 111 -13.43 -27.93 -23.32
N GLU A 112 -12.52 -28.46 -22.50
CA GLU A 112 -11.63 -29.58 -22.85
C GLU A 112 -12.42 -30.85 -23.14
N ASN A 113 -13.35 -31.23 -22.27
CA ASN A 113 -14.23 -32.38 -22.49
C ASN A 113 -15.01 -32.25 -23.81
N LYS A 114 -15.52 -31.05 -24.12
CA LYS A 114 -16.23 -30.78 -25.38
C LYS A 114 -15.28 -30.89 -26.59
N PHE A 115 -14.06 -30.39 -26.45
CA PHE A 115 -13.04 -30.47 -27.49
C PHE A 115 -12.66 -31.93 -27.80
N GLU A 116 -12.42 -32.74 -26.77
CA GLU A 116 -12.12 -34.17 -26.91
C GLU A 116 -13.28 -34.93 -27.58
N GLN A 117 -14.52 -34.68 -27.15
CA GLN A 117 -15.70 -35.29 -27.76
C GLN A 117 -15.79 -34.99 -29.26
N ILE A 118 -15.59 -33.74 -29.67
CA ILE A 118 -15.62 -33.35 -31.08
C ILE A 118 -14.50 -34.02 -31.86
N GLN A 119 -13.29 -34.12 -31.29
CA GLN A 119 -12.18 -34.83 -31.95
C GLN A 119 -12.48 -36.31 -32.17
N LEU A 120 -13.09 -37.00 -31.20
CA LEU A 120 -13.53 -38.38 -31.35
C LEU A 120 -14.59 -38.53 -32.45
N GLU A 121 -15.55 -37.60 -32.52
CA GLU A 121 -16.58 -37.58 -33.58
C GLU A 121 -15.96 -37.38 -34.98
N LEU A 122 -15.00 -36.46 -35.13
CA LEU A 122 -14.28 -36.26 -36.41
C LEU A 122 -13.45 -37.47 -36.84
N SER A 123 -12.96 -38.25 -35.88
CA SER A 123 -12.22 -39.49 -36.15
C SER A 123 -13.11 -40.59 -36.76
N SER A 124 -14.44 -40.44 -36.63
CA SER A 124 -15.44 -41.45 -37.01
C SER A 124 -16.24 -41.15 -38.29
N MET A 125 -16.23 -39.92 -38.82
CA MET A 125 -16.97 -39.52 -40.05
C MET A 125 -16.21 -38.45 -40.86
N THR A 126 -16.39 -38.42 -42.19
CA THR A 126 -15.78 -37.46 -43.14
C THR A 126 -15.90 -36.00 -42.66
N ALA A 127 -14.77 -35.45 -42.22
CA ALA A 127 -14.70 -34.45 -41.15
C ALA A 127 -14.33 -33.04 -41.63
N VAL A 128 -14.97 -32.53 -42.69
CA VAL A 128 -14.68 -31.17 -43.20
C VAL A 128 -15.58 -30.10 -42.55
N SER A 129 -16.71 -30.48 -41.95
CA SER A 129 -17.77 -29.53 -41.54
C SER A 129 -17.64 -28.92 -40.14
N ARG A 130 -16.69 -29.36 -39.29
CA ARG A 130 -16.58 -28.91 -37.88
C ARG A 130 -15.26 -28.20 -37.52
N GLN A 131 -14.40 -27.91 -38.49
CA GLN A 131 -13.11 -27.25 -38.24
C GLN A 131 -13.24 -25.87 -37.58
N GLY A 132 -14.29 -25.10 -37.92
CA GLY A 132 -14.55 -23.80 -37.29
C GLY A 132 -14.93 -23.89 -35.81
N GLU A 133 -15.62 -24.97 -35.40
CA GLU A 133 -15.97 -25.20 -34.00
C GLU A 133 -14.71 -25.57 -33.18
N ILE A 134 -13.84 -26.42 -33.74
CA ILE A 134 -12.53 -26.76 -33.18
C ILE A 134 -11.68 -25.53 -32.93
N ASN A 135 -11.51 -24.68 -33.95
CA ASN A 135 -10.69 -23.47 -33.84
C ASN A 135 -11.23 -22.51 -32.76
N THR A 136 -12.56 -22.40 -32.66
CA THR A 136 -13.23 -21.57 -31.65
C THR A 136 -12.99 -22.11 -30.25
N LEU A 137 -13.16 -23.41 -30.04
CA LEU A 137 -12.93 -24.05 -28.74
C LEU A 137 -11.46 -23.93 -28.30
N GLN A 138 -10.51 -24.16 -29.20
CA GLN A 138 -9.09 -23.98 -28.91
C GLN A 138 -8.77 -22.55 -28.48
N SER A 139 -9.33 -21.55 -29.18
CA SER A 139 -9.16 -20.14 -28.81
C SER A 139 -9.74 -19.83 -27.43
N GLN A 140 -10.92 -20.38 -27.10
CA GLN A 140 -11.53 -20.23 -25.78
C GLN A 140 -10.69 -20.91 -24.69
N ILE A 141 -10.26 -22.15 -24.89
CA ILE A 141 -9.42 -22.89 -23.93
C ILE A 141 -8.15 -22.08 -23.64
N PHE A 142 -7.44 -21.66 -24.69
CA PHE A 142 -6.23 -20.86 -24.57
C PHE A 142 -6.46 -19.53 -23.82
N ALA A 143 -7.57 -18.84 -24.11
CA ALA A 143 -7.92 -17.61 -23.41
C ALA A 143 -8.23 -17.83 -21.92
N ASN A 144 -8.91 -18.94 -21.55
CA ASN A 144 -9.19 -19.24 -20.15
C ASN A 144 -7.90 -19.66 -19.39
N TYR A 145 -7.00 -20.44 -20.01
CA TYR A 145 -5.69 -20.75 -19.41
C TYR A 145 -4.84 -19.51 -19.15
N LYS A 146 -4.82 -18.56 -20.10
CA LYS A 146 -4.15 -17.27 -19.87
C LYS A 146 -4.73 -16.51 -18.70
N LYS A 147 -6.06 -16.56 -18.53
CA LYS A 147 -6.74 -15.93 -17.40
C LYS A 147 -6.38 -16.63 -16.09
N GLU A 148 -6.39 -17.95 -16.05
CA GLU A 148 -6.01 -18.76 -14.87
C GLU A 148 -4.58 -18.42 -14.43
N GLN A 149 -3.62 -18.45 -15.35
CA GLN A 149 -2.23 -18.09 -15.07
C GLN A 149 -2.08 -16.66 -14.51
N LEU A 150 -2.85 -15.70 -15.01
CA LEU A 150 -2.85 -14.33 -14.50
C LEU A 150 -3.39 -14.27 -13.07
N LEU A 151 -4.47 -15.00 -12.77
CA LEU A 151 -5.05 -15.08 -11.44
C LEU A 151 -4.10 -15.74 -10.44
N GLU A 152 -3.42 -16.82 -10.82
CA GLU A 152 -2.42 -17.48 -9.98
C GLU A 152 -1.27 -16.54 -9.64
N LYS A 153 -0.70 -15.85 -10.64
CA LYS A 153 0.34 -14.83 -10.41
C LYS A 153 -0.10 -13.75 -9.44
N PHE A 154 -1.36 -13.29 -9.57
CA PHE A 154 -1.91 -12.29 -8.68
C PHE A 154 -2.08 -12.82 -7.25
N LEU A 155 -2.55 -14.04 -7.07
CA LEU A 155 -2.66 -14.66 -5.74
C LEU A 155 -1.28 -14.90 -5.09
N ASP A 156 -0.29 -15.32 -5.87
CA ASP A 156 1.09 -15.45 -5.41
C ASP A 156 1.68 -14.11 -4.98
N PHE A 157 1.47 -13.09 -5.80
CA PHE A 157 1.85 -11.72 -5.50
C PHE A 157 1.24 -11.24 -4.18
N GLU A 158 -0.08 -11.37 -4.01
CA GLU A 158 -0.78 -10.95 -2.78
C GLU A 158 -0.29 -11.70 -1.54
N ARG A 159 -0.03 -13.01 -1.64
CA ARG A 159 0.56 -13.80 -0.55
C ARG A 159 1.95 -13.28 -0.17
N GLY A 160 2.79 -13.01 -1.17
CA GLY A 160 4.13 -12.46 -1.00
C GLY A 160 4.16 -11.03 -0.43
N HIS A 161 3.07 -10.27 -0.60
CA HIS A 161 2.96 -8.88 -0.17
C HIS A 161 2.05 -8.70 1.08
N SER A 162 1.71 -9.78 1.78
CA SER A 162 0.81 -9.75 2.95
C SER A 162 1.29 -8.84 4.10
N THR A 163 2.61 -8.71 4.31
CA THR A 163 3.20 -7.84 5.34
C THR A 163 3.82 -6.57 4.76
N PHE A 164 3.51 -6.25 3.51
CA PHE A 164 4.27 -5.26 2.74
C PHE A 164 4.17 -3.83 3.30
N PHE A 165 3.05 -3.49 3.93
CA PHE A 165 2.83 -2.18 4.58
C PHE A 165 3.04 -2.20 6.10
N GLN A 166 3.68 -3.25 6.64
CA GLN A 166 3.84 -3.40 8.09
C GLN A 166 4.69 -2.27 8.71
N GLU A 167 5.78 -1.86 8.06
CA GLU A 167 6.63 -0.77 8.55
C GLU A 167 5.84 0.55 8.69
N LEU A 168 4.98 0.85 7.70
CA LEU A 168 4.10 2.01 7.76
C LEU A 168 3.11 1.92 8.92
N SER A 169 2.54 0.73 9.16
CA SER A 169 1.65 0.48 10.29
C SER A 169 2.36 0.70 11.63
N ASP A 170 3.58 0.19 11.77
CA ASP A 170 4.38 0.32 12.99
C ASP A 170 4.74 1.79 13.25
N LEU A 171 5.14 2.54 12.22
CA LEU A 171 5.38 3.98 12.30
C LEU A 171 4.12 4.75 12.70
N ALA A 172 2.98 4.45 12.09
CA ALA A 172 1.70 5.08 12.44
C ALA A 172 1.31 4.81 13.90
N GLN A 173 1.51 3.59 14.39
CA GLN A 173 1.26 3.26 15.80
C GLN A 173 2.23 3.96 16.75
N ALA A 174 3.51 4.08 16.39
CA ALA A 174 4.51 4.80 17.16
C ALA A 174 4.17 6.30 17.25
N ILE A 175 3.82 6.93 16.11
CA ILE A 175 3.37 8.33 16.05
C ILE A 175 2.13 8.54 16.92
N ASN A 176 1.11 7.69 16.79
CA ASN A 176 -0.11 7.79 17.60
C ASN A 176 0.12 7.60 19.09
N ARG A 177 1.12 6.81 19.49
CA ARG A 177 1.56 6.73 20.89
C ARG A 177 2.22 8.04 21.31
N GLY A 178 3.22 8.50 20.57
CA GLY A 178 3.93 9.75 20.88
C GLY A 178 3.00 10.97 20.97
N VAL A 179 2.00 11.09 20.09
CA VAL A 179 1.00 12.16 20.17
C VAL A 179 0.17 12.07 21.45
N ARG A 180 -0.26 10.87 21.86
CA ARG A 180 -1.01 10.67 23.09
C ARG A 180 -0.17 10.99 24.32
N ASP A 181 1.08 10.54 24.34
CA ASP A 181 2.01 10.78 25.45
C ASP A 181 2.29 12.29 25.61
N ILE A 182 2.46 13.01 24.49
CA ILE A 182 2.54 14.47 24.47
C ILE A 182 1.26 15.10 25.02
N GLN A 183 0.08 14.65 24.59
CA GLN A 183 -1.20 15.20 25.06
C GLN A 183 -1.44 14.95 26.56
N SER A 184 -1.03 13.79 27.10
CA SER A 184 -1.19 13.45 28.52
C SER A 184 -0.17 14.14 29.42
N ASN A 185 1.03 14.44 28.90
CA ASN A 185 2.13 15.01 29.68
C ASN A 185 2.19 16.55 29.65
N ILE A 186 1.22 17.21 29.03
CA ILE A 186 1.06 18.67 29.14
C ILE A 186 0.26 18.97 30.41
N SER A 187 0.94 19.06 31.56
CA SER A 187 0.44 19.82 32.69
C SER A 187 1.43 20.93 33.04
N PHE A 188 1.17 22.13 32.51
CA PHE A 188 1.87 23.33 32.92
C PHE A 188 1.44 23.67 34.34
N ASN A 189 2.37 23.58 35.29
CA ASN A 189 2.10 24.03 36.65
C ASN A 189 2.29 25.55 36.70
N SER A 190 1.17 26.29 36.69
CA SER A 190 1.18 27.75 36.74
C SER A 190 1.74 28.33 38.04
N GLN A 191 1.83 27.54 39.11
CA GLN A 191 2.40 27.97 40.39
C GLN A 191 3.92 27.86 40.43
N THR A 192 4.50 26.88 39.73
CA THR A 192 5.96 26.67 39.69
C THR A 192 6.61 27.13 38.38
N GLY A 193 5.82 27.41 37.34
CA GLY A 193 6.33 27.78 36.01
C GLY A 193 6.98 26.63 35.25
N VAL A 194 6.76 25.38 35.69
CA VAL A 194 7.42 24.18 35.16
C VAL A 194 6.39 23.24 34.55
N TYR A 195 6.74 22.63 33.42
CA TYR A 195 5.98 21.51 32.85
C TYR A 195 6.26 20.25 33.67
N LYS A 196 5.22 19.63 34.23
CA LYS A 196 5.37 18.27 34.78
C LYS A 196 5.48 17.30 33.62
N VAL A 197 6.71 16.95 33.26
CA VAL A 197 6.99 15.83 32.37
C VAL A 197 6.98 14.58 33.25
N ASP A 198 5.79 14.06 33.56
CA ASP A 198 5.66 12.79 34.28
C ASP A 198 6.06 11.67 33.31
N LYS A 199 7.36 11.31 33.34
CA LYS A 199 8.02 10.21 32.60
C LYS A 199 7.65 10.11 31.11
N LEU A 200 8.52 10.67 30.26
CA LEU A 200 8.74 10.18 28.90
C LEU A 200 9.41 8.80 28.94
#